data_AF-A0A2N4YIA4-F1
#
_entry.id   AF-A0A2N4YIA4-F1
#
_cell.length_a   1.000
_cell.length_b   1.000
_cell.length_c   1.000
_cell.angle_alpha   90.00
_cell.angle_beta   90.00
_cell.angle_gamma   90.00
#
_symmetry.space_group_name_H-M   'P 1'
#
loop_
_entity.id
_entity.type
_entity.pdbx_description
1 polymer ?
#
loop_
_entity_poly.entity_id
_entity_poly.type
_entity_poly.pdbx_seq_one_letter_code
_entity_poly.pdbx_strand_id
1 'polypeptide(L)'
;MDEQTVVVEGFGRLPCLSFGSEGMHARLAALVIAGRKRATVWDGREENPTEPGMRWAVMADGRAVAVIETVAVGRRRYDQIDEAFAALEGEGDGSLAFWQAAHEDYFRKAGVFAPDMWLWWEEFRLVAVIDAELAAAAAEHVAAEEAEARALLAARA
;
A
#
# COMPACT_ATOMS: atom_id res chain seq x y z
N MET A 1 9.02 -8.05 15.53
CA MET A 1 8.12 -8.42 14.44
C MET A 1 8.54 -9.83 14.03
N ASP A 2 7.76 -10.86 14.36
CA ASP A 2 8.05 -12.19 13.79
C ASP A 2 7.83 -12.04 12.29
N GLU A 3 8.90 -12.09 11.49
CA GLU A 3 8.81 -12.07 10.03
C GLU A 3 8.05 -13.32 9.59
N GLN A 4 6.73 -13.16 9.47
CA GLN A 4 5.89 -14.19 8.91
C GLN A 4 6.33 -14.33 7.46
N THR A 5 6.78 -15.54 7.10
CA THR A 5 7.18 -15.88 5.74
C THR A 5 6.20 -16.88 5.17
N VAL A 6 6.07 -16.90 3.85
CA VAL A 6 5.26 -17.87 3.10
C VAL A 6 6.06 -18.42 1.93
N VAL A 7 5.80 -19.66 1.57
CA VAL A 7 6.37 -20.25 0.35
C VAL A 7 5.43 -19.93 -0.82
N VAL A 8 5.95 -19.22 -1.81
CA VAL A 8 5.26 -18.91 -3.06
C VAL A 8 5.89 -19.72 -4.18
N GLU A 9 5.06 -20.43 -4.96
CA GLU A 9 5.53 -21.23 -6.09
C GLU A 9 6.29 -20.35 -7.10
N GLY A 10 7.47 -20.81 -7.54
CA GLY A 10 8.35 -20.05 -8.44
C GLY A 10 9.20 -18.96 -7.77
N PHE A 11 8.93 -18.59 -6.51
CA PHE A 11 9.67 -17.54 -5.79
C PHE A 11 10.35 -18.03 -4.50
N GLY A 12 9.98 -19.21 -4.00
CA GLY A 12 10.54 -19.75 -2.76
C GLY A 12 9.92 -19.11 -1.53
N ARG A 13 10.69 -19.03 -0.43
CA ARG A 13 10.22 -18.44 0.83
C ARG A 13 10.39 -16.92 0.77
N LEU A 14 9.29 -16.19 0.91
CA LEU A 14 9.25 -14.73 0.91
C LEU A 14 8.73 -14.19 2.25
N PRO A 15 9.20 -13.02 2.71
CA PRO A 15 8.55 -12.28 3.78
C PRO A 15 7.17 -11.79 3.34
N CYS A 16 6.23 -11.75 4.28
CA CYS A 16 4.86 -11.32 4.07
C CYS A 16 4.69 -9.83 4.39
N LEU A 17 3.83 -9.16 3.63
CA LEU A 17 3.28 -7.86 3.98
C LEU A 17 1.78 -7.81 3.66
N SER A 18 1.04 -6.95 4.36
CA SER A 18 -0.34 -6.59 4.05
C SER A 18 -0.46 -5.08 4.01
N PHE A 19 -1.29 -4.55 3.10
CA PHE A 19 -1.51 -3.10 3.00
C PHE A 19 -2.75 -2.67 3.77
N GLY A 20 -2.64 -1.55 4.49
CA GLY A 20 -3.74 -0.96 5.26
C GLY A 20 -4.02 -1.71 6.57
N SER A 21 -5.21 -1.47 7.14
CA SER A 21 -5.69 -2.14 8.35
C SER A 21 -6.62 -3.31 8.03
N GLU A 22 -7.08 -4.02 9.06
CA GLU A 22 -8.09 -5.06 8.95
C GLU A 22 -9.29 -4.58 8.10
N GLY A 23 -9.74 -5.44 7.17
CA GLY A 23 -10.78 -5.11 6.19
C GLY A 23 -10.29 -4.39 4.92
N MET A 24 -9.04 -3.91 4.88
CA MET A 24 -8.48 -3.21 3.69
C MET A 24 -7.52 -4.06 2.86
N HIS A 25 -7.04 -5.19 3.38
CA HIS A 25 -5.96 -5.95 2.75
C HIS A 25 -6.32 -6.39 1.31
N ALA A 26 -7.50 -6.95 1.10
CA ALA A 26 -7.95 -7.40 -0.22
C ALA A 26 -8.08 -6.25 -1.22
N ARG A 27 -8.73 -5.13 -0.83
CA ARG A 27 -8.92 -3.99 -1.74
C ARG A 27 -7.60 -3.34 -2.14
N LEU A 28 -6.66 -3.17 -1.20
CA LEU A 28 -5.37 -2.56 -1.51
C LEU A 28 -4.45 -3.49 -2.30
N ALA A 29 -4.49 -4.80 -2.02
CA ALA A 29 -3.79 -5.78 -2.86
C ALA A 29 -4.36 -5.84 -4.29
N ALA A 30 -5.68 -5.67 -4.46
CA ALA A 30 -6.30 -5.54 -5.77
C ALA A 30 -5.79 -4.31 -6.55
N LEU A 31 -5.54 -3.16 -5.87
CA LEU A 31 -4.93 -1.99 -6.51
C LEU A 31 -3.51 -2.28 -7.00
N VAL A 32 -2.74 -3.08 -6.25
CA VAL A 32 -1.40 -3.53 -6.67
C VAL A 32 -1.50 -4.43 -7.90
N ILE A 33 -2.42 -5.41 -7.90
CA ILE A 33 -2.66 -6.32 -9.02
C ILE A 33 -3.13 -5.56 -10.27
N ALA A 34 -3.97 -4.53 -10.11
CA ALA A 34 -4.39 -3.63 -11.18
C ALA A 34 -3.27 -2.72 -11.70
N GLY A 35 -2.08 -2.75 -11.09
CA GLY A 35 -0.95 -1.89 -11.42
C GLY A 35 -1.13 -0.43 -10.98
N ARG A 36 -2.15 -0.13 -10.18
CA ARG A 36 -2.48 1.23 -9.72
C ARG A 36 -1.64 1.63 -8.53
N LYS A 37 -1.60 0.81 -7.48
CA LYS A 37 -0.76 1.03 -6.29
C LYS A 37 0.64 0.49 -6.53
N ARG A 38 1.63 1.39 -6.54
CA ARG A 38 3.05 1.09 -6.79
C ARG A 38 3.99 1.71 -5.75
N ALA A 39 3.41 2.30 -4.72
CA ALA A 39 4.14 2.84 -3.59
C ALA A 39 3.36 2.64 -2.29
N THR A 40 4.06 2.71 -1.17
CA THR A 40 3.48 2.65 0.17
C THR A 40 4.29 3.47 1.16
N VAL A 41 3.68 3.82 2.28
CA VAL A 41 4.36 4.45 3.43
C VAL A 41 4.03 3.73 4.72
N TRP A 42 4.89 3.90 5.73
CA TRP A 42 4.63 3.49 7.12
C TRP A 42 5.42 4.37 8.09
N ASP A 43 5.17 4.20 9.39
CA ASP A 43 5.78 5.03 10.44
C ASP A 43 7.31 4.94 10.41
N GLY A 44 7.98 6.08 10.24
CA GLY A 44 9.44 6.17 10.19
C GLY A 44 10.16 5.89 11.51
N ARG A 45 9.42 5.62 12.59
CA ARG A 45 9.97 5.16 13.88
C ARG A 45 10.08 3.63 13.95
N GLU A 46 9.38 2.92 13.06
CA GLU A 46 9.49 1.48 12.94
C GLU A 46 10.82 1.08 12.29
N GLU A 47 11.29 -0.11 12.63
CA GLU A 47 12.42 -0.74 11.95
C GLU A 47 12.02 -1.05 10.50
N ASN A 48 12.95 -0.81 9.57
CA ASN A 48 12.73 -1.09 8.16
C ASN A 48 13.79 -2.07 7.64
N PRO A 49 13.43 -3.34 7.39
CA PRO A 49 14.34 -4.31 6.79
C PRO A 49 14.37 -4.24 5.25
N THR A 50 13.58 -3.35 4.62
CA THR A 50 13.37 -3.30 3.18
C THR A 50 14.57 -2.69 2.45
N GLU A 51 15.01 -3.36 1.39
CA GLU A 51 16.09 -2.91 0.50
C GLU A 51 15.67 -3.02 -0.98
N PRO A 52 16.22 -2.20 -1.90
CA PRO A 52 15.98 -2.36 -3.33
C PRO A 52 16.31 -3.78 -3.82
N GLY A 53 15.40 -4.37 -4.60
CA GLY A 53 15.48 -5.75 -5.09
C GLY A 53 14.89 -6.80 -4.14
N MET A 54 14.51 -6.42 -2.91
CA MET A 54 13.80 -7.30 -2.00
C MET A 54 12.41 -7.65 -2.57
N ARG A 55 11.99 -8.90 -2.35
CA ARG A 55 10.68 -9.40 -2.81
C ARG A 55 9.80 -9.74 -1.63
N TRP A 56 8.52 -9.41 -1.78
CA TRP A 56 7.52 -9.60 -0.75
C TRP A 56 6.32 -10.36 -1.30
N ALA A 57 5.77 -11.27 -0.48
CA ALA A 57 4.45 -11.81 -0.70
C ALA A 57 3.41 -10.83 -0.17
N VAL A 58 2.60 -10.27 -1.07
CA VAL A 58 1.44 -9.46 -0.69
C VAL A 58 0.36 -10.39 -0.20
N MET A 59 -0.04 -10.21 1.05
CA MET A 59 -1.06 -11.03 1.72
C MET A 59 -2.39 -10.29 1.76
N ALA A 60 -3.47 -11.03 1.52
CA ALA A 60 -4.84 -10.61 1.76
C ALA A 60 -5.59 -11.78 2.39
N ASP A 61 -6.37 -11.50 3.44
CA ASP A 61 -7.22 -12.48 4.14
C ASP A 61 -6.53 -13.82 4.45
N GLY A 62 -5.27 -13.74 4.91
CA GLY A 62 -4.47 -14.90 5.32
C GLY A 62 -3.79 -15.69 4.21
N ARG A 63 -3.83 -15.23 2.95
CA ARG A 63 -3.20 -15.91 1.80
C ARG A 63 -2.40 -14.94 0.90
N ALA A 64 -1.40 -15.47 0.21
CA ALA A 64 -0.58 -14.70 -0.74
C ALA A 64 -1.35 -14.49 -2.05
N VAL A 65 -1.42 -13.24 -2.52
CA VAL A 65 -2.19 -12.86 -3.71
C VAL A 65 -1.34 -12.24 -4.82
N ALA A 66 -0.18 -11.70 -4.48
CA ALA A 66 0.78 -11.16 -5.43
C ALA A 66 2.21 -11.23 -4.89
N VAL A 67 3.18 -11.07 -5.78
CA VAL A 67 4.59 -10.82 -5.42
C VAL A 67 4.98 -9.45 -5.96
N ILE A 68 5.52 -8.62 -5.07
CA ILE A 68 6.12 -7.33 -5.45
C ILE A 68 7.63 -7.37 -5.23
N GLU A 69 8.34 -6.49 -5.93
CA GLU A 69 9.76 -6.25 -5.74
C GLU A 69 9.99 -4.75 -5.46
N THR A 70 10.67 -4.46 -4.37
CA THR A 70 11.07 -3.10 -3.99
C THR A 70 11.99 -2.52 -5.06
N VAL A 71 11.65 -1.34 -5.56
CA VAL A 71 12.45 -0.59 -6.53
C VAL A 71 13.31 0.46 -5.82
N ALA A 72 12.71 1.20 -4.89
CA ALA A 72 13.38 2.24 -4.12
C ALA A 72 12.73 2.34 -2.74
N VAL A 73 13.52 2.74 -1.74
CA VAL A 73 13.05 2.93 -0.38
C VAL A 73 13.84 4.07 0.27
N GLY A 74 13.21 4.83 1.14
CA GLY A 74 13.86 5.94 1.82
C GLY A 74 12.98 6.57 2.89
N ARG A 75 13.41 7.73 3.39
CA ARG A 75 12.65 8.51 4.37
C ARG A 75 12.29 9.88 3.83
N ARG A 76 11.09 10.33 4.16
CA ARG A 76 10.63 11.71 3.95
C ARG A 76 9.55 12.05 4.95
N ARG A 77 9.30 13.33 5.20
CA ARG A 77 8.25 13.74 6.14
C ARG A 77 6.87 13.65 5.51
N TYR A 78 5.85 13.47 6.34
CA TYR A 78 4.44 13.48 5.92
C TYR A 78 4.05 14.78 5.19
N ASP A 79 4.51 15.95 5.68
CA ASP A 79 4.28 17.26 5.05
C ASP A 79 5.04 17.46 3.72
N GLN A 80 5.93 16.54 3.36
CA GLN A 80 6.74 16.58 2.13
C GLN A 80 6.27 15.58 1.06
N ILE A 81 5.16 14.90 1.30
CA ILE A 81 4.52 14.02 0.33
C ILE A 81 3.84 14.87 -0.73
N ASP A 82 4.20 14.64 -1.99
CA ASP A 82 3.71 15.41 -3.13
C ASP A 82 2.64 14.63 -3.93
N GLU A 83 2.00 15.34 -4.86
CA GLU A 83 1.00 14.77 -5.77
C GLU A 83 1.56 13.63 -6.61
N ALA A 84 2.85 13.70 -7.01
CA ALA A 84 3.49 12.68 -7.81
C ALA A 84 3.56 11.34 -7.07
N PHE A 85 3.95 11.35 -5.80
CA PHE A 85 3.94 10.12 -5.02
C PHE A 85 2.54 9.69 -4.62
N ALA A 86 1.64 10.61 -4.27
CA ALA A 86 0.24 10.25 -3.99
C ALA A 86 -0.38 9.49 -5.18
N ALA A 87 -0.10 9.93 -6.41
CA ALA A 87 -0.52 9.24 -7.63
C ALA A 87 0.19 7.90 -7.85
N LEU A 88 1.42 7.74 -7.35
CA LEU A 88 2.17 6.48 -7.42
C LEU A 88 1.65 5.44 -6.41
N GLU A 89 1.30 5.89 -5.20
CA GLU A 89 0.63 5.08 -4.19
C GLU A 89 -0.79 4.72 -4.63
N GLY A 90 -1.48 5.61 -5.34
CA GLY A 90 -2.63 5.26 -6.18
C GLY A 90 -3.89 4.81 -5.45
N GLU A 91 -3.96 4.98 -4.13
CA GLU A 91 -5.18 4.77 -3.34
C GLU A 91 -6.24 5.83 -3.63
N GLY A 92 -7.51 5.48 -3.48
CA GLY A 92 -8.61 6.35 -3.86
C GLY A 92 -8.55 6.83 -5.30
N ASP A 93 -8.63 8.14 -5.50
CA ASP A 93 -8.52 8.80 -6.82
C ASP A 93 -7.07 9.15 -7.21
N GLY A 94 -6.07 8.79 -6.39
CA GLY A 94 -4.66 9.11 -6.60
C GLY A 94 -4.29 10.57 -6.32
N SER A 95 -5.21 11.38 -5.76
CA SER A 95 -4.94 12.77 -5.42
C SER A 95 -4.18 12.92 -4.09
N LEU A 96 -3.40 14.00 -3.96
CA LEU A 96 -2.77 14.37 -2.69
C LEU A 96 -3.80 14.66 -1.59
N ALA A 97 -4.95 15.24 -1.95
CA ALA A 97 -6.01 15.55 -1.00
C ALA A 97 -6.60 14.28 -0.36
N PHE A 98 -6.87 13.24 -1.18
CA PHE A 98 -7.29 11.94 -0.66
C PHE A 98 -6.18 11.28 0.15
N TRP A 99 -4.95 11.29 -0.36
CA TRP A 99 -3.79 10.72 0.33
C TRP A 99 -3.62 11.30 1.74
N GLN A 100 -3.66 12.62 1.87
CA GLN A 100 -3.54 13.30 3.17
C GLN A 100 -4.68 12.90 4.11
N ALA A 101 -5.91 12.92 3.60
CA ALA A 101 -7.10 12.56 4.36
C ALA A 101 -7.04 11.12 4.92
N ALA A 102 -6.70 10.15 4.08
CA ALA A 102 -6.65 8.74 4.43
C ALA A 102 -5.50 8.43 5.40
N HIS A 103 -4.30 8.96 5.12
CA HIS A 103 -3.12 8.71 5.95
C HIS A 103 -3.18 9.43 7.29
N GLU A 104 -3.75 10.64 7.35
CA GLU A 104 -3.99 11.32 8.63
C GLU A 104 -4.92 10.49 9.52
N ASP A 105 -6.04 9.99 8.97
CA ASP A 105 -6.96 9.12 9.71
C ASP A 105 -6.27 7.82 10.17
N TYR A 106 -5.52 7.17 9.28
CA TYR A 106 -4.74 5.97 9.59
C TYR A 106 -3.76 6.19 10.75
N PHE A 107 -2.89 7.21 10.65
CA PHE A 107 -1.88 7.47 11.68
C PHE A 107 -2.49 8.03 12.98
N ARG A 108 -3.65 8.71 12.91
CA ARG A 108 -4.39 9.14 14.12
C ARG A 108 -4.97 7.95 14.85
N LYS A 109 -5.54 6.97 14.13
CA LYS A 109 -6.03 5.71 14.72
C LYS A 109 -4.89 4.90 15.37
N ALA A 110 -3.70 4.94 14.78
CA ALA A 110 -2.50 4.35 15.38
C ALA A 110 -1.93 5.16 16.57
N GLY A 111 -2.39 6.40 16.79
CA GLY A 111 -1.92 7.26 17.89
C GLY A 111 -0.56 7.92 17.64
N VAL A 112 -0.13 8.02 16.38
CA VAL A 112 1.23 8.41 16.01
C VAL A 112 1.32 9.64 15.11
N PHE A 113 0.16 10.13 14.65
CA PHE A 113 0.11 11.22 13.69
C PHE A 113 0.74 12.51 14.22
N ALA A 114 1.67 13.04 13.44
CA ALA A 114 2.10 14.43 13.48
C ALA A 114 2.32 14.90 12.04
N PRO A 115 2.00 16.17 11.71
CA PRO A 115 2.14 16.67 10.34
C PRO A 115 3.59 16.63 9.83
N ASP A 116 4.57 16.71 10.74
CA ASP A 116 6.01 16.64 10.44
C ASP A 116 6.62 15.25 10.74
N MET A 117 5.79 14.22 10.98
CA MET A 117 6.29 12.88 11.26
C MET A 117 7.11 12.33 10.08
N TRP A 118 8.17 11.60 10.41
CA TRP A 118 8.95 10.87 9.41
C TRP A 118 8.17 9.64 8.96
N LEU A 119 8.17 9.40 7.66
CA LEU A 119 7.67 8.18 7.04
C LEU A 119 8.83 7.45 6.39
N TRP A 120 8.78 6.12 6.47
CA TRP A 120 9.40 5.31 5.43
C TRP A 120 8.51 5.36 4.20
N TRP A 121 9.12 5.50 3.03
CA TRP A 121 8.44 5.38 1.75
C TRP A 121 9.11 4.28 0.95
N GLU A 122 8.30 3.54 0.19
CA GLU A 122 8.74 2.50 -0.72
C GLU A 122 8.05 2.67 -2.06
N GLU A 123 8.82 2.57 -3.14
CA GLU A 123 8.31 2.31 -4.48
C GLU A 123 8.59 0.85 -4.84
N PHE A 124 7.61 0.18 -5.45
CA PHE A 124 7.72 -1.22 -5.82
C PHE A 124 7.07 -1.49 -7.18
N ARG A 125 7.39 -2.65 -7.74
CA ARG A 125 6.77 -3.15 -8.97
C ARG A 125 6.12 -4.51 -8.72
N LEU A 126 4.98 -4.74 -9.35
CA LEU A 126 4.36 -6.06 -9.41
C LEU A 126 5.23 -7.01 -10.24
N VAL A 127 5.53 -8.19 -9.69
CA VAL A 127 6.33 -9.22 -10.36
C VAL A 127 5.49 -10.43 -10.75
N ALA A 128 4.54 -10.82 -9.90
CA ALA A 128 3.61 -11.90 -10.20
C ALA A 128 2.24 -11.67 -9.55
N VAL A 129 1.21 -12.10 -10.26
CA VAL A 129 -0.15 -12.26 -9.73
C VAL A 129 -0.30 -13.73 -9.34
N ILE A 130 -0.66 -14.00 -8.10
CA ILE A 130 -0.84 -15.35 -7.56
C ILE A 130 -2.33 -15.72 -7.52
N ASP A 131 -3.18 -14.74 -7.23
CA ASP A 131 -4.61 -14.93 -7.11
C ASP A 131 -5.37 -14.45 -8.35
N ALA A 132 -5.91 -15.40 -9.12
CA ALA A 132 -6.70 -15.13 -10.30
C ALA A 132 -8.10 -14.54 -10.00
N GLU A 133 -8.70 -14.88 -8.86
CA GLU A 133 -10.03 -14.38 -8.49
C GLU A 133 -9.95 -12.89 -8.12
N LEU A 134 -8.99 -12.52 -7.26
CA LEU A 134 -8.76 -11.11 -6.93
C LEU A 134 -8.32 -10.30 -8.15
N ALA A 135 -7.54 -10.91 -9.05
CA ALA A 135 -7.19 -10.26 -10.32
C ALA A 135 -8.41 -9.99 -11.21
N ALA A 136 -9.35 -10.93 -11.29
CA ALA A 136 -10.59 -10.74 -12.03
C ALA A 136 -11.47 -9.63 -11.41
N ALA A 137 -11.46 -9.50 -10.09
CA ALA A 137 -12.19 -8.46 -9.35
C ALA A 137 -11.46 -7.10 -9.26
N ALA A 138 -10.20 -7.01 -9.73
CA ALA A 138 -9.35 -5.85 -9.44
C ALA A 138 -9.92 -4.52 -9.98
N ALA A 139 -10.55 -4.54 -11.15
CA ALA A 139 -11.19 -3.37 -11.73
C ALA A 139 -12.38 -2.85 -10.88
N GLU A 140 -13.13 -3.75 -10.25
CA GLU A 140 -14.25 -3.37 -9.37
C GLU A 140 -13.74 -2.73 -8.09
N HIS A 141 -12.67 -3.28 -7.49
CA HIS A 141 -12.00 -2.66 -6.35
C HIS A 141 -11.46 -1.26 -6.66
N VAL A 142 -10.84 -1.09 -7.83
CA VAL A 142 -10.37 0.23 -8.29
C VAL A 142 -11.53 1.22 -8.40
N ALA A 143 -12.64 0.82 -9.02
CA ALA A 143 -13.81 1.70 -9.17
C ALA A 143 -14.46 2.06 -7.83
N ALA A 144 -14.49 1.13 -6.87
CA ALA A 144 -15.00 1.36 -5.53
C ALA A 144 -14.12 2.35 -4.75
N GLU A 145 -12.80 2.21 -4.80
CA GLU A 145 -11.84 3.14 -4.19
C GLU A 145 -12.00 4.57 -4.72
N GLU A 146 -12.10 4.72 -6.04
CA GLU A 146 -12.32 6.04 -6.64
C GLU A 146 -13.67 6.65 -6.25
N ALA A 147 -14.72 5.83 -6.11
CA ALA A 147 -16.03 6.29 -5.69
C ALA A 147 -16.01 6.76 -4.24
N GLU A 148 -15.35 6.02 -3.35
CA GLU A 148 -15.17 6.38 -1.94
C GLU A 148 -14.36 7.69 -1.82
N ALA A 149 -13.26 7.82 -2.58
CA ALA A 149 -12.46 9.04 -2.61
C ALA A 149 -13.27 10.26 -3.04
N ARG A 150 -14.03 10.15 -4.15
CA ARG A 150 -14.91 11.24 -4.61
C ARG A 150 -15.95 11.63 -3.57
N ALA A 151 -16.57 10.67 -2.90
CA ALA A 151 -17.56 10.93 -1.87
C ALA A 151 -16.93 11.64 -0.64
N LEU A 152 -15.77 11.17 -0.20
CA LEU A 152 -15.03 11.75 0.93
C LEU A 152 -14.60 13.19 0.64
N LEU A 153 -14.06 13.46 -0.56
CA LEU A 153 -13.63 14.80 -0.94
C LEU A 153 -14.82 15.74 -1.13
N ALA A 154 -15.93 15.28 -1.72
CA ALA A 154 -17.14 16.08 -1.84
C ALA A 154 -17.74 16.47 -0.47
N ALA A 155 -17.63 15.60 0.54
CA ALA A 155 -18.09 15.90 1.90
C ALA A 155 -17.20 16.89 2.66
N ARG A 156 -16.00 17.18 2.15
CA ARG A 156 -15.01 18.09 2.74
C ARG A 156 -14.93 19.46 2.04
N ALA A 157 -15.62 19.62 0.91
CA ALA A 157 -15.70 20.86 0.13
C ALA A 157 -16.84 21.76 0.65
#